data_AF-A0A090WKP6-F1
#
_entry.id   AF-A0A090WKP6-F1
#
_cell.length_a   1.000
_cell.length_b   1.000
_cell.length_c   1.000
_cell.angle_alpha   90.00
_cell.angle_beta   90.00
_cell.angle_gamma   90.00
#
_symmetry.space_group_name_H-M   'P 1'
#
loop_
_entity.id
_entity.type
_entity.pdbx_description
1 polymer ?
#
loop_
_entity_poly.entity_id
_entity_poly.type
_entity_poly.pdbx_seq_one_letter_code
_entity_poly.pdbx_strand_id
1 'polypeptide(L)'
;MEQTTKDAEGKYHRTIIMQIHGRLTNEQRDLIGQDDNNAPPILKIYWDKGKVRVKTKVLKNLNASNMELLHEDAWGDDEGFSFEQEVGFRKFTLEVQVSEGKMVVILNGNEYKVYENIHMRRWGIFENYFKAGNYFQSRDEGSFSKVKFYDLEVSH
;
A
#
# COMPACT_ATOMS: atom_id res chain seq x y z
N MET A 1 -3.42 -2.86 15.57
CA MET A 1 -2.95 -1.59 16.16
C MET A 1 -2.95 -1.73 17.67
N GLU A 2 -1.84 -1.49 18.35
CA GLU A 2 -1.81 -1.52 19.83
C GLU A 2 -2.15 -0.14 20.40
N GLN A 3 -1.53 0.91 19.87
CA GLN A 3 -1.71 2.27 20.37
C GLN A 3 -1.42 3.28 19.26
N THR A 4 -2.15 4.38 19.21
CA THR A 4 -1.81 5.54 18.38
C THR A 4 -2.36 6.80 19.03
N THR A 5 -1.65 7.91 18.91
CA THR A 5 -2.10 9.20 19.45
C THR A 5 -3.25 9.77 18.61
N LYS A 6 -3.83 10.88 19.07
CA LYS A 6 -4.87 11.64 18.37
C LYS A 6 -4.35 13.00 17.94
N ASP A 7 -4.92 13.55 16.89
CA ASP A 7 -4.73 14.93 16.44
C ASP A 7 -5.47 15.93 17.36
N ALA A 8 -5.32 17.22 17.08
CA ALA A 8 -5.95 18.31 17.84
C ALA A 8 -7.49 18.24 17.82
N GLU A 9 -8.08 17.63 16.79
CA GLU A 9 -9.53 17.39 16.67
C GLU A 9 -9.98 16.10 17.37
N GLY A 10 -9.07 15.39 18.06
CA GLY A 10 -9.36 14.18 18.80
C GLY A 10 -9.53 12.92 17.93
N LYS A 11 -9.13 12.96 16.66
CA LYS A 11 -9.16 11.81 15.74
C LYS A 11 -7.83 11.07 15.80
N TYR A 12 -7.87 9.75 15.76
CA TYR A 12 -6.64 8.94 15.80
C TYR A 12 -5.77 9.18 14.56
N HIS A 13 -4.46 9.29 14.80
CA HIS A 13 -3.47 9.30 13.74
C HIS A 13 -3.45 7.98 12.97
N ARG A 14 -3.19 8.10 11.68
CA ARG A 14 -3.16 6.98 10.74
C ARG A 14 -1.77 6.37 10.68
N THR A 15 -1.70 5.08 10.41
CA THR A 15 -0.44 4.35 10.26
C THR A 15 -0.57 3.38 9.09
N ILE A 16 0.41 3.40 8.18
CA ILE A 16 0.54 2.36 7.16
C ILE A 16 1.16 1.13 7.83
N ILE A 17 0.46 0.00 7.72
CA ILE A 17 0.84 -1.25 8.39
C ILE A 17 1.38 -2.29 7.40
N MET A 18 0.97 -2.24 6.13
CA MET A 18 1.49 -3.10 5.07
C MET A 18 1.55 -2.36 3.73
N GLN A 19 2.50 -2.72 2.88
CA GLN A 19 2.68 -2.17 1.53
C GLN A 19 3.20 -3.23 0.56
N ILE A 20 2.92 -3.01 -0.72
CA ILE A 20 3.72 -3.53 -1.82
C ILE A 20 4.36 -2.32 -2.48
N HIS A 21 5.69 -2.33 -2.55
CA HIS A 21 6.46 -1.27 -3.14
C HIS A 21 7.04 -1.72 -4.47
N GLY A 22 6.85 -0.89 -5.51
CA GLY A 22 7.53 -1.09 -6.78
C GLY A 22 9.02 -0.85 -6.65
N ARG A 23 9.78 -1.49 -7.53
CA ARG A 23 11.20 -1.28 -7.72
C ARG A 23 11.54 -1.31 -9.21
N LEU A 24 12.33 -0.35 -9.66
CA LEU A 24 12.95 -0.39 -10.98
C LEU A 24 14.09 -1.41 -10.98
N THR A 25 14.22 -2.20 -12.05
CA THR A 25 15.48 -2.92 -12.29
C THR A 25 16.62 -1.91 -12.52
N ASN A 26 17.87 -2.36 -12.44
CA ASN A 26 19.01 -1.48 -12.76
C ASN A 26 18.94 -0.99 -14.22
N GLU A 27 18.54 -1.88 -15.14
CA GLU A 27 18.36 -1.52 -16.55
C GLU A 27 17.25 -0.48 -16.74
N GLN A 28 16.12 -0.62 -16.04
CA GLN A 28 15.03 0.36 -16.09
C GLN A 28 15.47 1.71 -15.52
N ARG A 29 16.14 1.72 -14.35
CA ARG A 29 16.69 2.94 -13.76
C ARG A 29 17.61 3.66 -14.74
N ASP A 30 18.57 2.94 -15.31
CA ASP A 30 19.58 3.50 -16.22
C ASP A 30 18.92 4.01 -17.52
N LEU A 31 17.90 3.30 -18.02
CA LEU A 31 17.13 3.69 -19.20
C LEU A 31 16.46 5.06 -19.05
N ILE A 32 15.90 5.36 -17.88
CA ILE A 32 15.21 6.63 -17.62
C ILE A 32 16.05 7.64 -16.83
N GLY A 33 17.34 7.33 -16.60
CA GLY A 33 18.30 8.22 -15.95
C GLY A 33 17.95 8.58 -14.50
N GLN A 34 17.39 7.65 -13.72
CA GLN A 34 17.09 7.87 -12.30
C GLN A 34 18.31 7.60 -11.41
N ASP A 35 18.39 8.31 -10.28
CA ASP A 35 19.50 8.17 -9.32
C ASP A 35 19.37 6.92 -8.43
N ASP A 36 18.17 6.35 -8.30
CA ASP A 36 17.90 5.16 -7.51
C ASP A 36 16.87 4.23 -8.19
N ASN A 37 16.62 3.08 -7.57
CA ASN A 37 15.67 2.08 -8.09
C ASN A 37 14.23 2.31 -7.58
N ASN A 38 13.92 3.49 -7.06
CA ASN A 38 12.62 3.76 -6.46
C ASN A 38 11.52 3.75 -7.54
N ALA A 39 10.37 3.18 -7.18
CA ALA A 39 9.15 3.21 -7.98
C ALA A 39 7.94 3.28 -7.05
N PRO A 40 6.74 3.64 -7.51
CA PRO A 40 5.64 3.92 -6.62
C PRO A 40 5.20 2.70 -5.78
N PRO A 41 4.64 2.91 -4.57
CA PRO A 41 3.95 1.87 -3.83
C PRO A 41 2.57 1.57 -4.40
N ILE A 42 2.42 0.43 -5.07
CA ILE A 42 1.15 -0.02 -5.67
C ILE A 42 0.07 -0.34 -4.65
N LEU A 43 0.48 -0.71 -3.43
CA LEU A 43 -0.42 -1.01 -2.33
C LEU A 43 0.05 -0.29 -1.06
N LYS A 44 -0.87 0.41 -0.41
CA LYS A 44 -0.73 0.87 0.97
C LYS A 44 -1.96 0.46 1.76
N ILE A 45 -1.76 -0.31 2.83
CA ILE A 45 -2.79 -0.67 3.78
C ILE A 45 -2.57 0.12 5.07
N TYR A 46 -3.57 0.89 5.45
CA TYR A 46 -3.61 1.75 6.61
C TYR A 46 -4.48 1.13 7.68
N TRP A 47 -4.07 1.31 8.93
CA TRP A 47 -5.01 1.48 10.01
C TRP A 47 -5.38 2.97 10.06
N ASP A 48 -6.65 3.29 9.84
CA ASP A 48 -7.19 4.66 9.77
C ASP A 48 -8.45 4.75 10.63
N LYS A 49 -8.35 5.42 11.78
CA LYS A 49 -9.47 5.69 12.70
C LYS A 49 -10.30 4.45 13.04
N GLY A 50 -9.62 3.34 13.37
CA GLY A 50 -10.27 2.08 13.75
C GLY A 50 -10.62 1.15 12.59
N LYS A 51 -10.50 1.60 11.34
CA LYS A 51 -10.77 0.78 10.14
C LYS A 51 -9.49 0.45 9.38
N VAL A 52 -9.58 -0.61 8.57
CA VAL A 52 -8.55 -0.92 7.57
C VAL A 52 -8.91 -0.20 6.27
N ARG A 53 -7.99 0.65 5.80
CA ARG A 53 -8.13 1.39 4.54
C ARG A 53 -7.02 1.00 3.57
N VAL A 54 -7.39 0.75 2.33
CA VAL A 54 -6.49 0.39 1.24
C VAL A 54 -6.42 1.55 0.26
N LYS A 55 -5.21 1.89 -0.19
CA LYS A 55 -4.98 2.75 -1.36
C LYS A 55 -4.09 2.04 -2.35
N THR A 56 -4.38 2.24 -3.62
CA THR A 56 -3.59 1.71 -4.74
C THR A 56 -3.17 2.81 -5.70
N LYS A 57 -2.34 2.44 -6.69
CA LYS A 57 -1.96 3.33 -7.79
C LYS A 57 -2.76 3.04 -9.05
N VAL A 58 -3.08 4.11 -9.77
CA VAL A 58 -3.73 4.07 -11.09
C VAL A 58 -2.88 4.83 -12.09
N LEU A 59 -2.90 4.39 -13.35
CA LEU A 59 -2.26 5.14 -14.42
C LEU A 59 -3.05 6.38 -14.76
N LYS A 60 -2.36 7.52 -14.85
CA LYS A 60 -2.97 8.79 -15.27
C LYS A 60 -3.28 8.80 -16.76
N ASN A 61 -2.44 8.16 -17.58
CA ASN A 61 -2.62 8.01 -19.02
C ASN A 61 -2.56 6.52 -19.40
N LEU A 62 -3.67 5.95 -19.85
CA LEU A 62 -3.76 4.53 -20.26
C LEU A 62 -3.01 4.21 -21.57
N ASN A 63 -2.70 5.24 -22.36
CA ASN A 63 -1.96 5.14 -23.62
C ASN A 63 -0.45 5.39 -23.45
N ALA A 64 0.02 5.58 -22.21
CA ALA A 64 1.43 5.75 -21.94
C ALA A 64 2.25 4.54 -22.43
N SER A 65 3.38 4.85 -23.04
CA SER A 65 4.40 3.89 -23.45
C SER A 65 5.06 3.24 -22.24
N ASN A 66 5.64 2.05 -22.41
CA ASN A 66 6.31 1.34 -21.31
C ASN A 66 7.41 2.17 -20.64
N MET A 67 8.08 3.05 -21.38
CA MET A 67 9.10 3.95 -20.83
C MET A 67 8.46 5.01 -19.92
N GLU A 68 7.37 5.65 -20.35
CA GLU A 68 6.64 6.62 -19.53
C GLU A 68 6.10 5.98 -18.24
N LEU A 69 5.67 4.72 -18.29
CA LEU A 69 5.18 4.00 -17.11
C LEU A 69 6.23 3.86 -16.00
N LEU A 70 7.53 3.92 -16.31
CA LEU A 70 8.60 3.78 -15.32
C LEU A 70 8.76 5.01 -14.42
N HIS A 71 8.20 6.16 -14.83
CA HIS A 71 8.26 7.38 -14.03
C HIS A 71 7.14 7.41 -12.98
N GLU A 72 7.48 7.81 -11.74
CA GLU A 72 6.52 7.81 -10.63
C GLU A 72 5.31 8.73 -10.90
N ASP A 73 5.53 9.82 -11.63
CA ASP A 73 4.52 10.81 -11.97
C ASP A 73 3.49 10.30 -12.99
N ALA A 74 3.75 9.19 -13.68
CA ALA A 74 2.76 8.49 -14.50
C ALA A 74 1.63 7.87 -13.66
N TRP A 75 1.85 7.68 -12.36
CA TRP A 75 0.95 6.99 -11.45
C TRP A 75 0.28 7.95 -10.45
N GLY A 76 -1.05 7.94 -10.41
CA GLY A 76 -1.89 8.63 -9.44
C GLY A 76 -2.36 7.72 -8.32
N ASP A 77 -2.96 8.29 -7.28
CA ASP A 77 -3.65 7.52 -6.25
C ASP A 77 -5.08 7.18 -6.70
N ASP A 78 -5.59 6.02 -6.27
CA ASP A 78 -7.03 5.73 -6.34
C ASP A 78 -7.83 6.51 -5.28
N GLU A 79 -9.17 6.42 -5.37
CA GLU A 79 -10.10 6.95 -4.36
C GLU A 79 -9.93 6.29 -2.97
N GLY A 80 -9.25 5.15 -2.94
CA GLY A 80 -9.09 4.28 -1.79
C GLY A 80 -10.37 3.55 -1.40
N PHE A 81 -10.19 2.46 -0.67
CA PHE A 81 -11.26 1.59 -0.20
C PHE A 81 -11.13 1.39 1.31
N SER A 82 -12.22 1.46 2.05
CA SER A 82 -12.23 1.11 3.47
C SER A 82 -13.09 -0.14 3.64
N PHE A 83 -12.58 -1.13 4.36
CA PHE A 83 -13.37 -2.29 4.75
C PHE A 83 -14.54 -1.85 5.64
N GLU A 84 -15.65 -2.59 5.59
CA GLU A 84 -16.83 -2.28 6.37
C GLU A 84 -16.57 -2.52 7.84
N GLN A 85 -15.93 -3.66 8.17
CA GLN A 85 -15.54 -4.02 9.51
C GLN A 85 -14.63 -2.98 10.17
N GLU A 86 -15.06 -2.52 11.35
CA GLU A 86 -14.20 -1.81 12.29
C GLU A 86 -13.38 -2.81 13.12
N VAL A 87 -12.06 -2.76 12.98
CA VAL A 87 -11.14 -3.61 13.76
C VAL A 87 -10.81 -2.98 15.12
N GLY A 88 -10.90 -1.65 15.24
CA GLY A 88 -10.51 -0.91 16.44
C GLY A 88 -9.07 -1.22 16.84
N PHE A 89 -8.86 -1.54 18.12
CA PHE A 89 -7.57 -1.99 18.66
C PHE A 89 -7.50 -3.51 18.87
N ARG A 90 -8.48 -4.27 18.38
CA ARG A 90 -8.47 -5.73 18.47
C ARG A 90 -7.43 -6.32 17.51
N LYS A 91 -7.03 -7.58 17.74
CA LYS A 91 -6.26 -8.34 16.76
C LYS A 91 -7.13 -8.61 15.53
N PHE A 92 -6.52 -8.61 14.35
CA PHE A 92 -7.15 -8.94 13.07
C PHE A 92 -6.09 -9.56 12.16
N THR A 93 -6.53 -10.30 11.14
CA THR A 93 -5.65 -10.84 10.10
C THR A 93 -5.78 -10.01 8.84
N LEU A 94 -4.65 -9.81 8.16
CA LEU A 94 -4.58 -9.26 6.82
C LEU A 94 -3.82 -10.24 5.94
N GLU A 95 -4.36 -10.50 4.77
CA GLU A 95 -3.73 -11.30 3.75
C GLU A 95 -3.75 -10.53 2.43
N VAL A 96 -2.64 -10.60 1.70
CA VAL A 96 -2.49 -9.97 0.38
C VAL A 96 -2.03 -11.04 -0.58
N GLN A 97 -2.90 -11.39 -1.52
CA GLN A 97 -2.61 -12.34 -2.58
C GLN A 97 -2.37 -11.58 -3.88
N VAL A 98 -1.27 -11.87 -4.56
CA VAL A 98 -0.89 -11.24 -5.82
C VAL A 98 -0.64 -12.31 -6.87
N SER A 99 -1.22 -12.11 -8.05
CA SER A 99 -0.96 -12.91 -9.24
C SER A 99 -0.88 -11.98 -10.45
N GLU A 100 -0.63 -12.54 -11.63
CA GLU A 100 -0.57 -11.73 -12.86
C GLU A 100 -1.85 -10.89 -13.04
N GLY A 101 -1.68 -9.56 -13.12
CA GLY A 101 -2.76 -8.61 -13.35
C GLY A 101 -3.82 -8.51 -12.25
N LYS A 102 -3.59 -9.12 -11.07
CA LYS A 102 -4.57 -9.21 -10.00
C LYS A 102 -3.95 -9.11 -8.61
N MET A 103 -4.62 -8.36 -7.75
CA MET A 103 -4.30 -8.25 -6.33
C MET A 103 -5.58 -8.37 -5.50
N VAL A 104 -5.55 -9.19 -4.46
CA VAL A 104 -6.66 -9.38 -3.52
C VAL A 104 -6.18 -9.05 -2.12
N VAL A 105 -6.89 -8.15 -1.44
CA VAL A 105 -6.66 -7.83 -0.03
C VAL A 105 -7.82 -8.42 0.78
N ILE A 106 -7.49 -9.20 1.81
CA ILE A 106 -8.45 -9.94 2.62
C ILE A 106 -8.33 -9.49 4.07
N LEU A 107 -9.45 -9.09 4.67
CA LEU A 107 -9.55 -8.77 6.09
C LEU A 107 -10.29 -9.89 6.81
N ASN A 108 -9.68 -10.46 7.86
CA ASN A 108 -10.29 -11.49 8.72
C ASN A 108 -10.91 -12.69 7.98
N GLY A 109 -10.46 -12.99 6.77
CA GLY A 109 -10.96 -14.10 5.94
C GLY A 109 -12.41 -13.94 5.45
N ASN A 110 -13.07 -12.79 5.65
CA ASN A 110 -14.48 -12.61 5.35
C ASN A 110 -14.80 -11.40 4.46
N GLU A 111 -14.00 -10.34 4.50
CA GLU A 111 -14.13 -9.21 3.58
C GLU A 111 -12.98 -9.16 2.58
N TYR A 112 -13.31 -8.85 1.33
CA TYR A 112 -12.40 -8.93 0.20
C TYR A 112 -12.42 -7.63 -0.59
N LYS A 113 -11.23 -7.15 -0.95
CA LYS A 113 -11.07 -6.12 -1.98
C LYS A 113 -10.23 -6.68 -3.12
N VAL A 114 -10.87 -6.84 -4.27
CA VAL A 114 -10.24 -7.33 -5.50
C VAL A 114 -9.88 -6.15 -6.40
N TYR A 115 -8.63 -6.12 -6.84
CA TYR A 115 -8.12 -5.25 -7.89
C TYR A 115 -7.72 -6.13 -9.08
N GLU A 116 -8.54 -6.15 -10.11
CA GLU A 116 -8.31 -6.90 -11.35
C GLU A 116 -8.68 -6.00 -12.52
N ASN A 117 -7.74 -5.16 -12.96
CA ASN A 117 -7.99 -4.09 -13.90
C ASN A 117 -6.76 -3.77 -14.77
N ILE A 118 -6.92 -2.81 -15.68
CA ILE A 118 -5.85 -2.41 -16.59
C ILE A 118 -4.63 -1.87 -15.85
N HIS A 119 -4.81 -1.21 -14.71
CA HIS A 119 -3.71 -0.66 -13.91
C HIS A 119 -2.86 -1.79 -13.31
N MET A 120 -3.48 -2.84 -12.78
CA MET A 120 -2.77 -4.01 -12.25
C MET A 120 -2.01 -4.75 -13.36
N ARG A 121 -2.60 -4.89 -14.55
CA ARG A 121 -1.90 -5.49 -15.71
C ARG A 121 -0.70 -4.66 -16.14
N ARG A 122 -0.86 -3.34 -16.23
CA ARG A 122 0.23 -2.43 -16.60
C ARG A 122 1.31 -2.31 -15.52
N TRP A 123 0.98 -2.57 -14.26
CA TRP A 123 1.95 -2.60 -13.16
C TRP A 123 2.99 -3.72 -13.29
N GLY A 124 2.72 -4.76 -14.08
CA GLY A 124 3.61 -5.91 -14.28
C GLY A 124 4.99 -5.61 -14.87
N ILE A 125 5.28 -4.35 -15.21
CA ILE A 125 6.62 -3.91 -15.61
C ILE A 125 7.59 -3.78 -14.43
N PHE A 126 7.09 -3.62 -13.20
CA PHE A 126 7.92 -3.40 -12.02
C PHE A 126 8.22 -4.71 -11.28
N GLU A 127 9.42 -4.81 -10.74
CA GLU A 127 9.67 -5.71 -9.61
C GLU A 127 9.00 -5.16 -8.35
N ASN A 128 8.77 -6.03 -7.35
CA ASN A 128 8.07 -5.63 -6.14
C ASN A 128 8.67 -6.27 -4.89
N TYR A 129 8.47 -5.62 -3.75
CA TYR A 129 8.76 -6.18 -2.44
C TYR A 129 7.70 -5.78 -1.42
N PHE A 130 7.42 -6.69 -0.48
CA PHE A 130 6.51 -6.43 0.62
C PHE A 130 7.17 -5.57 1.70
N LYS A 131 6.38 -4.72 2.35
CA LYS A 131 6.77 -4.03 3.59
C LYS A 131 5.67 -4.25 4.62
N ALA A 132 6.03 -4.64 5.83
CA ALA A 132 5.11 -4.76 6.96
C ALA A 132 5.74 -4.10 8.19
N GLY A 133 4.97 -3.32 8.94
CA GLY A 133 5.52 -2.65 10.12
C GLY A 133 4.70 -1.45 10.58
N ASN A 134 5.41 -0.43 11.03
CA ASN A 134 4.83 0.82 11.51
C ASN A 134 5.38 2.00 10.71
N TYR A 135 4.67 2.38 9.64
CA TYR A 135 4.96 3.61 8.92
C TYR A 135 3.93 4.67 9.31
N PHE A 136 4.25 5.39 10.38
CA PHE A 136 3.41 6.40 11.00
C PHE A 136 3.21 7.63 10.11
N GLN A 137 1.98 8.14 10.02
CA GLN A 137 1.59 9.18 9.05
C GLN A 137 1.27 10.54 9.71
N SER A 138 1.97 10.88 10.79
CA SER A 138 1.91 12.20 11.43
C SER A 138 3.30 12.75 11.71
N ARG A 139 3.39 14.07 11.81
CA ARG A 139 4.57 14.82 12.24
C ARG A 139 4.29 15.66 13.50
N ASP A 140 3.11 15.49 14.10
CA ASP A 140 2.72 16.23 15.29
C ASP A 140 3.70 15.96 16.43
N GLU A 141 4.04 16.99 17.18
CA GLU A 141 5.01 16.86 18.27
C GLU A 141 4.52 15.86 19.33
N GLY A 142 5.39 14.94 19.73
CA GLY A 142 5.06 13.86 20.69
C GLY A 142 4.09 12.80 20.15
N SER A 143 3.68 12.88 18.89
CA SER A 143 2.80 11.88 18.28
C SER A 143 3.53 10.56 17.98
N PHE A 144 2.84 9.44 18.14
CA PHE A 144 3.40 8.12 17.88
C PHE A 144 2.31 7.08 17.60
N SER A 145 2.75 5.93 17.11
CA SER A 145 1.94 4.72 17.05
C SER A 145 2.76 3.48 17.44
N LYS A 146 2.07 2.40 17.82
CA LYS A 146 2.63 1.09 18.16
C LYS A 146 1.83 0.02 17.45
N VAL A 147 2.51 -0.79 16.65
CA VAL A 147 1.93 -1.90 15.88
C VAL A 147 2.59 -3.19 16.34
N LYS A 148 1.78 -4.19 16.67
CA LYS A 148 2.23 -5.54 17.03
C LYS A 148 1.86 -6.52 15.92
N PHE A 149 2.85 -7.28 15.47
CA PHE A 149 2.67 -8.46 14.61
C PHE A 149 2.83 -9.69 15.50
N TYR A 150 1.88 -10.61 15.40
CA TYR A 150 1.92 -11.89 16.13
C TYR A 150 2.30 -13.06 15.22
N ASP A 151 2.10 -12.87 13.92
CA ASP A 151 2.43 -13.80 12.86
C ASP A 151 2.67 -12.98 11.58
N LEU A 152 3.61 -13.43 10.75
CA LEU A 152 3.97 -12.80 9.49
C LEU A 152 4.63 -13.83 8.57
N GLU A 153 3.92 -14.20 7.50
CA GLU A 153 4.37 -15.15 6.50
C GLU A 153 4.43 -14.50 5.11
N VAL A 154 5.39 -14.92 4.30
CA VAL A 154 5.52 -14.55 2.89
C VAL A 154 5.91 -15.78 2.09
N SER A 155 5.21 -16.02 0.98
CA SER A 155 5.48 -17.11 0.04
C SER A 155 5.46 -16.60 -1.40
N HIS A 156 6.19 -17.25 -2.29
CA HIS A 156 6.30 -16.94 -3.72
C HIS A 156 6.16 -18.19 -4.57
#